data_AF-A0A0E1NTI2-F1
#
_entry.id   AF-A0A0E1NTI2-F1
#
_cell.length_a   1.000
_cell.length_b   1.000
_cell.length_c   1.000
_cell.angle_alpha   90.00
_cell.angle_beta   90.00
_cell.angle_gamma   90.00
#
_symmetry.space_group_name_H-M   'P 1'
#
loop_
_entity.id
_entity.type
_entity.pdbx_description
1 polymer ?
#
loop_
_entity_poly.entity_id
_entity_poly.type
_entity_poly.pdbx_seq_one_letter_code
_entity_poly.pdbx_strand_id
1 'polypeptide(L)'
;MGRWWRYKWITFHPSLTAAAERIFSELLTRCDNYDTIILQWDAVPVLDAGGLNAFLRFTEALTEQQLLVITDIPFQPLKTLARARVKPISGKLNFYASLPEALAALQNN
;
A
#
# COMPACT_ATOMS: atom_id res chain seq x y z
N MET A 1 4.30 9.61 -25.66
CA MET A 1 3.95 10.48 -24.51
C MET A 1 3.46 9.61 -23.38
N GLY A 2 4.32 9.37 -22.39
CA GLY A 2 4.11 8.34 -21.37
C GLY A 2 3.00 8.69 -20.38
N ARG A 3 2.17 7.70 -20.07
CA ARG A 3 1.10 7.72 -19.05
C ARG A 3 1.69 7.72 -17.63
N TRP A 4 2.47 8.73 -17.29
CA TRP A 4 3.11 8.86 -15.97
C TRP A 4 2.18 9.48 -14.90
N TRP A 5 0.95 9.82 -15.27
CA TRP A 5 -0.01 10.52 -14.39
C TRP A 5 -0.91 9.58 -13.57
N ARG A 6 -0.89 8.26 -13.82
CA ARG A 6 -1.87 7.31 -13.24
C ARG A 6 -1.41 6.57 -12.00
N TYR A 7 -0.09 6.53 -11.72
CA TYR A 7 0.45 5.71 -10.64
C TYR A 7 1.61 6.44 -9.96
N LYS A 8 1.62 6.41 -8.62
CA LYS A 8 2.76 6.83 -7.81
C LYS A 8 3.28 5.61 -7.07
N TRP A 9 4.52 5.19 -7.38
CA TRP A 9 5.22 4.13 -6.66
C TRP A 9 6.11 4.75 -5.59
N ILE A 10 6.08 4.18 -4.39
CA ILE A 10 6.89 4.64 -3.25
C ILE A 10 7.50 3.41 -2.58
N THR A 11 8.82 3.38 -2.56
CA THR A 11 9.59 2.36 -1.83
C THR A 11 9.60 2.72 -0.35
N PHE A 12 9.03 1.85 0.50
CA PHE A 12 9.02 2.06 1.94
C PHE A 12 10.38 1.70 2.55
N HIS A 13 11.00 2.63 3.26
CA HIS A 13 12.22 2.37 4.04
C HIS A 13 11.92 1.61 5.36
N PRO A 14 12.91 0.91 5.95
CA PRO A 14 12.71 -0.22 6.87
C PRO A 14 12.17 0.04 8.29
N SER A 15 11.74 1.25 8.64
CA SER A 15 11.35 1.60 10.01
C SER A 15 9.88 2.02 10.15
N LEU A 16 8.94 1.07 9.97
CA LEU A 16 7.51 1.31 10.14
C LEU A 16 7.01 1.23 11.61
N THR A 17 7.89 1.06 12.60
CA THR A 17 7.48 0.91 14.02
C THR A 17 7.06 2.24 14.69
N ALA A 18 7.66 3.37 14.29
CA ALA A 18 7.36 4.69 14.89
C ALA A 18 7.10 5.80 13.85
N ALA A 19 7.57 5.63 12.61
CA ALA A 19 7.39 6.61 11.55
C ALA A 19 6.19 6.32 10.62
N ALA A 20 5.52 5.17 10.78
CA ALA A 20 4.45 4.76 9.88
C ALA A 20 3.31 5.77 9.78
N GLU A 21 2.79 6.26 10.91
CA GLU A 21 1.71 7.24 10.90
C GLU A 21 2.08 8.51 10.15
N ARG A 22 3.31 9.00 10.36
CA ARG A 22 3.82 10.18 9.66
C ARG A 22 3.94 9.91 8.16
N ILE A 23 4.52 8.78 7.77
CA ILE A 23 4.68 8.41 6.36
C ILE A 23 3.30 8.31 5.69
N PHE A 24 2.37 7.55 6.26
CA PHE A 24 1.03 7.42 5.70
C PHE A 24 0.26 8.74 5.64
N SER A 25 0.44 9.63 6.63
CA SER A 25 -0.15 10.97 6.60
C SER A 25 0.44 11.83 5.48
N GLU A 26 1.77 11.79 5.28
CA GLU A 26 2.43 12.46 4.16
C GLU A 26 2.00 11.87 2.81
N LEU A 27 1.75 10.56 2.75
CA LEU A 27 1.25 9.87 1.56
C LEU A 27 -0.15 10.33 1.20
N LEU A 28 -1.08 10.41 2.16
CA LEU A 28 -2.45 10.88 1.90
C LEU A 28 -2.45 12.25 1.21
N THR A 29 -1.70 13.21 1.75
CA THR A 29 -1.59 14.56 1.17
C THR A 29 -0.98 14.54 -0.24
N ARG A 30 -0.09 13.58 -0.53
CA ARG A 30 0.61 13.47 -1.82
C ARG A 30 -0.14 12.63 -2.85
N CYS A 31 -1.11 11.83 -2.43
CA CYS A 31 -1.84 10.88 -3.24
C CYS A 31 -3.24 11.36 -3.62
N ASP A 32 -3.67 12.54 -3.14
CA ASP A 32 -4.99 13.13 -3.36
C ASP A 32 -5.40 13.20 -4.85
N ASN A 33 -4.44 13.37 -5.75
CA ASN A 33 -4.67 13.46 -7.20
C ASN A 33 -4.45 12.14 -7.96
N TYR A 34 -4.31 11.01 -7.28
CA TYR A 34 -4.04 9.71 -7.90
C TYR A 34 -5.14 8.70 -7.60
N ASP A 35 -5.77 8.17 -8.65
CA ASP A 35 -6.79 7.12 -8.55
C ASP A 35 -6.20 5.76 -8.14
N THR A 36 -4.90 5.55 -8.34
CA THR A 36 -4.25 4.28 -8.00
C THR A 36 -2.90 4.52 -7.33
N ILE A 37 -2.74 3.91 -6.16
CA ILE A 37 -1.58 4.03 -5.28
C ILE A 37 -0.96 2.65 -5.15
N ILE A 38 0.30 2.49 -5.56
CA ILE A 38 1.02 1.22 -5.46
C ILE A 38 2.15 1.36 -4.43
N LEU A 39 2.09 0.58 -3.36
CA LEU A 39 3.10 0.55 -2.30
C LEU A 39 3.90 -0.76 -2.39
N GLN A 40 5.20 -0.64 -2.63
CA GLN A 40 6.12 -1.77 -2.64
C GLN A 40 6.75 -1.92 -1.26
N TRP A 41 6.60 -3.10 -0.66
CA TRP A 41 7.00 -3.40 0.73
C TRP A 41 8.27 -4.24 0.83
N ASP A 42 9.04 -4.37 -0.25
CA ASP A 42 10.30 -5.13 -0.30
C ASP A 42 11.30 -4.72 0.80
N ALA A 43 11.35 -3.43 1.12
CA ALA A 43 12.19 -2.87 2.17
C ALA A 43 11.49 -2.70 3.53
N VAL A 44 10.36 -3.38 3.78
CA VAL A 44 9.64 -3.41 5.07
C VAL A 44 9.92 -4.71 5.81
N PRO A 45 10.98 -4.80 6.65
CA PRO A 45 11.34 -6.06 7.29
C PRO A 45 10.37 -6.48 8.38
N VAL A 46 9.73 -5.51 9.06
CA VAL A 46 8.87 -5.74 10.22
C VAL A 46 7.67 -4.78 10.21
N LEU A 47 6.48 -5.34 10.45
CA LEU A 47 5.23 -4.66 10.77
C LEU A 47 4.80 -5.03 12.19
N ASP A 48 4.73 -4.04 13.06
CA ASP A 48 4.26 -4.16 14.44
C ASP A 48 2.79 -3.69 14.56
N ALA A 49 2.27 -3.63 15.80
CA ALA A 49 0.90 -3.19 16.05
C ALA A 49 0.68 -1.71 15.66
N GLY A 50 1.67 -0.85 15.92
CA GLY A 50 1.61 0.57 15.56
C GLY A 50 1.55 0.78 14.04
N GLY A 51 2.47 0.13 13.30
CA GLY A 51 2.49 0.17 11.84
C GLY A 51 1.24 -0.43 11.20
N LEU A 52 0.72 -1.54 11.76
CA LEU A 52 -0.54 -2.13 11.31
C LEU A 52 -1.71 -1.15 11.50
N ASN A 53 -1.83 -0.53 12.67
CA ASN A 53 -2.90 0.43 12.93
C ASN A 53 -2.81 1.64 12.00
N ALA A 54 -1.60 2.15 11.77
CA ALA A 54 -1.35 3.23 10.83
C ALA A 54 -1.75 2.85 9.39
N PHE A 55 -1.42 1.63 8.95
CA PHE A 55 -1.83 1.10 7.65
C PHE A 55 -3.36 0.98 7.53
N LEU A 56 -4.04 0.46 8.55
CA LEU A 56 -5.51 0.34 8.54
C LEU A 56 -6.16 1.72 8.44
N ARG A 57 -5.75 2.69 9.26
CA ARG A 57 -6.23 4.07 9.18
C ARG A 57 -5.96 4.71 7.82
N PHE A 58 -4.80 4.43 7.22
CA PHE A 58 -4.49 4.87 5.86
C PHE A 58 -5.50 4.30 4.86
N THR A 59 -5.78 3.00 4.91
CA THR A 59 -6.77 2.36 4.02
C THR A 59 -8.17 2.95 4.20
N GLU A 60 -8.56 3.30 5.43
CA GLU A 60 -9.85 3.92 5.72
C GLU A 60 -9.93 5.35 5.18
N ALA A 61 -8.84 6.12 5.27
CA ALA A 61 -8.77 7.51 4.83
C ALA A 61 -8.77 7.69 3.30
N LEU A 62 -8.46 6.66 2.52
CA LEU A 62 -8.57 6.70 1.06
C LEU A 62 -10.03 6.83 0.61
N THR A 63 -10.25 7.63 -0.43
CA THR A 63 -11.57 7.82 -1.04
C THR A 63 -12.05 6.55 -1.75
N GLU A 64 -13.34 6.47 -2.06
CA GLU A 64 -13.93 5.30 -2.76
C GLU A 64 -13.39 5.11 -4.19
N GLN A 65 -12.82 6.17 -4.77
CA GLN A 65 -12.24 6.17 -6.12
C GLN A 65 -10.76 5.76 -6.11
N GLN A 66 -10.12 5.74 -4.93
CA GLN A 66 -8.71 5.41 -4.78
C GLN A 66 -8.50 3.92 -4.55
N LEU A 67 -7.78 3.30 -5.49
CA LEU A 67 -7.33 1.92 -5.38
C LEU A 67 -5.95 1.86 -4.72
N LEU A 68 -5.86 1.19 -3.58
CA LEU A 68 -4.61 0.84 -2.93
C LEU A 68 -4.13 -0.55 -3.36
N VAL A 69 -2.88 -0.64 -3.78
CA VAL A 69 -2.23 -1.88 -4.16
C VAL A 69 -0.95 -2.06 -3.37
N ILE A 70 -0.80 -3.21 -2.72
CA ILE A 70 0.42 -3.55 -1.97
C ILE A 70 1.14 -4.70 -2.68
N THR A 71 2.45 -4.55 -2.89
CA THR A 71 3.30 -5.55 -3.54
C THR A 71 4.52 -5.91 -2.70
N ASP A 72 5.13 -7.06 -2.99
CA ASP A 72 6.43 -7.47 -2.45
C ASP A 72 6.44 -7.56 -0.91
N ILE A 73 5.33 -8.01 -0.31
CA ILE A 73 5.16 -8.10 1.15
C ILE A 73 6.05 -9.19 1.74
N PRO A 74 7.00 -8.87 2.64
CA PRO A 74 7.83 -9.87 3.30
C PRO A 74 7.05 -10.73 4.29
N PHE A 75 7.64 -11.86 4.70
CA PHE A 75 6.94 -12.87 5.50
C PHE A 75 6.39 -12.37 6.84
N GLN A 76 7.16 -11.56 7.58
CA GLN A 76 6.70 -11.06 8.89
C GLN A 76 5.50 -10.11 8.73
N PRO A 77 5.53 -9.09 7.86
CA PRO A 77 4.36 -8.24 7.61
C PRO A 77 3.13 -9.02 7.12
N LEU A 78 3.33 -9.97 6.20
CA LEU A 78 2.24 -10.82 5.71
C LEU A 78 1.58 -11.61 6.85
N LYS A 79 2.39 -12.17 7.75
CA LYS A 79 1.90 -12.88 8.94
C LYS A 79 1.12 -11.96 9.88
N THR A 80 1.58 -10.72 10.06
CA THR A 80 0.88 -9.72 10.88
C THR A 80 -0.47 -9.34 10.26
N LEU A 81 -0.53 -9.06 8.96
CA LEU A 81 -1.77 -8.77 8.24
C LEU A 81 -2.77 -9.95 8.31
N ALA A 82 -2.29 -11.17 8.10
CA ALA A 82 -3.11 -12.38 8.17
C ALA A 82 -3.69 -12.59 9.58
N ARG A 83 -2.89 -12.37 10.62
CA ARG A 83 -3.35 -12.42 12.03
C ARG A 83 -4.42 -11.38 12.33
N ALA A 84 -4.27 -10.18 11.77
CA ALA A 84 -5.26 -9.11 11.87
C ALA A 84 -6.47 -9.31 10.94
N ARG A 85 -6.50 -10.40 10.16
CA ARG A 85 -7.56 -10.72 9.19
C ARG A 85 -7.78 -9.61 8.15
N VAL A 86 -6.71 -8.90 7.79
CA VAL A 86 -6.77 -7.95 6.68
C VAL A 86 -7.05 -8.72 5.39
N LYS A 87 -8.10 -8.31 4.68
CA LYS A 87 -8.53 -8.92 3.43
C LYS A 87 -8.50 -7.88 2.31
N PRO A 88 -8.34 -8.31 1.04
CA PRO A 88 -8.61 -7.45 -0.09
C PRO A 88 -10.03 -6.88 -0.02
N ILE A 89 -10.18 -5.64 -0.44
CA ILE A 89 -11.46 -4.93 -0.54
C ILE A 89 -11.66 -4.59 -2.02
N SER A 90 -12.72 -5.11 -2.62
CA SER A 90 -13.01 -4.88 -4.04
C SER A 90 -13.05 -3.38 -4.34
N GLY A 91 -12.29 -2.95 -5.35
CA GLY A 91 -12.17 -1.55 -5.75
C GLY A 91 -11.31 -0.66 -4.85
N LYS A 92 -10.89 -1.13 -3.66
CA LYS A 92 -10.20 -0.29 -2.67
C LYS A 92 -8.84 -0.81 -2.22
N LEU A 93 -8.67 -2.12 -2.02
CA LEU A 93 -7.43 -2.71 -1.51
C LEU A 93 -7.13 -4.05 -2.19
N ASN A 94 -6.00 -4.12 -2.90
CA ASN A 94 -5.51 -5.32 -3.55
C ASN A 94 -4.07 -5.66 -3.12
N PHE A 95 -3.73 -6.94 -3.21
CA PHE A 95 -2.42 -7.48 -2.87
C PHE A 95 -1.89 -8.29 -4.07
N TYR A 96 -0.64 -8.08 -4.44
CA TYR A 96 0.06 -8.86 -5.47
C TYR A 96 1.43 -9.30 -4.97
N ALA A 97 1.99 -10.36 -5.56
CA ALA A 97 3.29 -10.86 -5.14
C ALA A 97 4.42 -9.91 -5.55
N SER A 98 4.26 -9.18 -6.66
CA SER A 98 5.29 -8.27 -7.20
C SER A 98 4.73 -7.06 -7.92
N LEU A 99 5.53 -6.00 -8.05
CA LEU A 99 5.18 -4.82 -8.85
C LEU A 99 4.79 -5.12 -10.31
N PRO A 100 5.54 -5.96 -11.08
CA PRO A 100 5.16 -6.28 -12.46
C PRO A 100 3.79 -6.96 -12.56
N GLU A 101 3.45 -7.84 -11.62
CA GLU A 101 2.16 -8.51 -11.56
C GLU A 101 1.02 -7.51 -11.30
N ALA A 102 1.22 -6.59 -10.36
CA ALA A 102 0.26 -5.53 -10.09
C ALA A 102 0.02 -4.65 -11.31
N LEU A 103 1.09 -4.24 -12.00
CA LEU A 103 0.98 -3.42 -13.22
C LEU A 103 0.25 -4.16 -14.34
N ALA A 104 0.53 -5.45 -14.54
CA ALA A 104 -0.18 -6.27 -15.52
C ALA A 104 -1.67 -6.39 -15.19
N ALA A 105 -2.02 -6.59 -13.92
CA ALA A 105 -3.41 -6.68 -13.48
C ALA A 105 -4.16 -5.34 -13.66
N LEU A 106 -3.50 -4.22 -13.39
CA LEU A 106 -4.07 -2.87 -13.56
C LEU A 106 -4.19 -2.43 -15.02
N GLN A 107 -3.39 -2.99 -15.92
CA GLN A 107 -3.47 -2.71 -17.37
C GLN A 107 -4.61 -3.47 -18.06
N ASN A 108 -5.01 -4.60 -17.49
CA ASN A 108 -6.05 -5.48 -18.03
C ASN A 108 -7.47 -5.15 -17.49
N ASN A 109 -7.59 -4.07 -16.72
CA ASN A 109 -8.84 -3.59 -16.09
C ASN A 109 -9.14 -2.17 -16.59
#